data_AF-A0A330MBT0-F1
#
_entry.id   AF-A0A330MBT0-F1
#
_cell.length_a   1.000
_cell.length_b   1.000
_cell.length_c   1.000
_cell.angle_alpha   90.00
_cell.angle_beta   90.00
_cell.angle_gamma   90.00
#
_symmetry.space_group_name_H-M   'P 1'
#
loop_
_entity.id
_entity.type
_entity.pdbx_description
1 polymer ?
#
loop_
_entity_poly.entity_id
_entity_poly.type
_entity_poly.pdbx_seq_one_letter_code
_entity_poly.pdbx_strand_id
1 'polypeptide(L)'
;MFIFKYVLVILYCTLIYKLSRSERSFNNWLFDYISQKGKYSAIKNCGIQWLLLSFEDDQDKESLETCFDVFHDEIHINPRLSKIGARVKKVNNSHHFS
;
A
#
# COMPACT_ATOMS: atom_id res chain seq x y z
N MET A 1 -25.58 2.33 -11.25
CA MET A 1 -24.58 2.33 -12.34
C MET A 1 -23.74 3.63 -12.42
N PHE A 2 -23.53 4.34 -11.30
CA PHE A 2 -22.75 5.60 -11.27
C PHE A 2 -21.32 5.42 -10.74
N ILE A 3 -21.13 4.52 -9.76
CA ILE A 3 -19.84 4.30 -9.08
C ILE A 3 -18.74 3.82 -10.05
N PHE A 4 -19.10 3.00 -11.05
CA PHE A 4 -18.11 2.42 -11.97
C PHE A 4 -17.40 3.47 -12.84
N LYS A 5 -18.11 4.53 -13.23
CA LYS A 5 -17.53 5.65 -14.00
C LYS A 5 -16.47 6.39 -13.18
N TYR A 6 -16.75 6.66 -11.91
CA TYR A 6 -15.80 7.34 -11.03
C TYR A 6 -14.60 6.46 -10.70
N VAL A 7 -14.80 5.15 -10.52
CA VAL A 7 -13.70 4.19 -10.30
C VAL A 7 -12.76 4.14 -11.50
N LEU A 8 -13.30 4.11 -12.73
CA LEU A 8 -12.49 4.13 -13.95
C LEU A 8 -11.72 5.44 -14.11
N VAL A 9 -12.34 6.58 -13.80
CA VAL A 9 -11.68 7.90 -13.86
C VAL A 9 -10.55 7.98 -12.84
N ILE A 10 -10.77 7.50 -11.60
CA ILE A 10 -9.72 7.46 -10.57
C ILE A 10 -8.58 6.54 -11.02
N LEU A 11 -8.88 5.33 -11.52
CA LEU A 11 -7.87 4.41 -12.04
C LEU A 11 -7.06 5.05 -13.18
N TYR A 12 -7.73 5.73 -14.10
CA TYR A 12 -7.08 6.41 -15.23
C TYR A 12 -6.19 7.56 -14.75
N CYS A 13 -6.68 8.40 -13.83
CA CYS A 13 -5.88 9.48 -13.24
C CYS A 13 -4.70 8.93 -12.44
N THR A 14 -4.88 7.82 -11.73
CA THR A 14 -3.81 7.13 -11.00
C THR A 14 -2.75 6.56 -11.95
N LEU A 15 -3.17 5.96 -13.07
CA LEU A 15 -2.26 5.45 -14.11
C LEU A 15 -1.48 6.59 -14.79
N ILE A 16 -2.15 7.69 -15.14
CA ILE A 16 -1.48 8.88 -15.68
C ILE A 16 -0.54 9.50 -14.66
N TYR A 17 -0.94 9.60 -13.40
CA TYR A 17 -0.09 10.13 -12.35
C TYR A 17 1.15 9.26 -12.17
N LYS A 18 0.99 7.93 -12.17
CA LYS A 18 2.10 6.96 -12.12
C LYS A 18 3.01 7.05 -13.35
N LEU A 19 2.46 7.32 -14.54
CA LEU A 19 3.24 7.53 -15.76
C LEU A 19 3.98 8.88 -15.77
N SER A 20 3.40 9.91 -15.15
CA SER A 20 3.93 11.28 -15.16
C SER A 20 4.93 11.59 -14.03
N ARG A 21 4.95 10.79 -12.96
CA ARG A 21 5.81 10.98 -11.78
C ARG A 21 6.54 9.70 -11.39
N SER A 22 7.61 9.81 -10.61
CA SER A 22 8.28 8.62 -10.08
C SER A 22 7.34 7.83 -9.16
N GLU A 23 7.46 6.50 -9.15
CA GLU A 23 6.66 5.60 -8.31
C GLU A 23 6.69 6.02 -6.83
N ARG A 24 7.83 6.54 -6.37
CA ARG A 24 8.00 7.08 -5.01
C ARG A 24 7.07 8.25 -4.71
N SER A 25 6.84 9.17 -5.65
CA SER A 25 5.92 10.29 -5.45
C SER A 25 4.46 9.86 -5.41
N PHE A 26 4.10 8.77 -6.08
CA PHE A 26 2.77 8.20 -6.02
C PHE A 26 2.53 7.47 -4.70
N ASN A 27 3.49 6.65 -4.27
CA ASN A 27 3.37 5.93 -3.01
C ASN A 27 3.26 6.88 -1.81
N ASN A 28 4.04 7.96 -1.77
CA ASN A 28 3.92 8.98 -0.71
C ASN A 28 2.55 9.65 -0.71
N TRP A 29 2.04 10.05 -1.87
CA TRP A 29 0.71 10.65 -1.97
C TRP A 29 -0.39 9.67 -1.54
N LEU A 30 -0.29 8.39 -1.95
CA LEU A 30 -1.25 7.36 -1.59
C LEU A 30 -1.23 7.09 -0.09
N PHE A 31 -0.04 7.07 0.52
CA PHE A 31 0.15 6.92 1.96
C PHE A 31 -0.57 8.04 2.74
N ASP A 32 -0.32 9.29 2.38
CA ASP A 32 -0.98 10.44 3.00
C ASP A 32 -2.50 10.39 2.82
N TYR A 33 -2.95 10.05 1.61
CA TYR A 33 -4.37 9.97 1.27
C TYR A 33 -5.11 8.93 2.11
N ILE A 34 -4.55 7.72 2.26
CA ILE A 34 -5.23 6.64 3.00
C ILE A 34 -5.05 6.76 4.51
N SER A 35 -3.99 7.41 4.98
CA SER A 35 -3.77 7.71 6.41
C SER A 35 -4.90 8.57 6.98
N GLN A 36 -5.39 9.53 6.20
CA GLN A 36 -6.50 10.41 6.59
C GLN A 36 -7.90 9.75 6.44
N LYS A 37 -8.00 8.54 5.88
CA LYS A 37 -9.28 7.84 5.70
C LYS A 37 -9.67 7.08 6.96
N GLY A 38 -10.98 7.13 7.26
CA GLY A 38 -11.58 6.42 8.39
C GLY A 38 -11.27 4.92 8.41
N LYS A 39 -11.30 4.33 9.61
CA LYS A 39 -10.66 3.05 9.95
C LYS A 39 -11.05 1.81 9.12
N TYR A 40 -12.10 1.84 8.28
CA TYR A 40 -12.53 0.66 7.51
C TYR A 40 -13.16 1.02 6.17
N SER A 41 -12.35 1.46 5.21
CA SER A 41 -12.80 1.57 3.81
C SER A 41 -12.11 0.54 2.94
N ALA A 42 -12.85 -0.05 2.00
CA ALA A 42 -12.27 -0.96 1.00
C ALA A 42 -11.11 -0.30 0.24
N ILE A 43 -11.21 1.02 0.01
CA ILE A 43 -10.17 1.84 -0.62
C ILE A 43 -8.89 1.87 0.23
N LYS A 44 -9.01 2.06 1.55
CA LYS A 44 -7.86 2.03 2.47
C LYS A 44 -7.17 0.67 2.45
N ASN A 45 -7.93 -0.42 2.51
CA ASN A 45 -7.36 -1.77 2.44
C ASN A 45 -6.63 -2.05 1.11
N CYS A 46 -7.22 -1.63 -0.01
CA CYS A 46 -6.56 -1.75 -1.32
C CYS A 46 -5.31 -0.88 -1.42
N GLY A 47 -5.33 0.33 -0.85
CA GLY A 47 -4.17 1.22 -0.80
C GLY A 47 -3.03 0.65 0.03
N ILE A 48 -3.33 0.12 1.22
CA ILE A 48 -2.33 -0.54 2.07
C ILE A 48 -1.73 -1.74 1.33
N GLN A 49 -2.56 -2.56 0.68
CA GLN A 49 -2.08 -3.69 -0.11
C GLN A 49 -1.13 -3.25 -1.23
N TRP A 50 -1.47 -2.17 -1.94
CA TRP A 50 -0.62 -1.62 -2.99
C TRP A 50 0.73 -1.15 -2.44
N LEU A 51 0.72 -0.38 -1.35
CA LEU A 51 1.94 0.15 -0.73
C LEU A 51 2.87 -0.97 -0.25
N LEU A 52 2.32 -1.98 0.44
CA LEU A 52 3.11 -3.12 0.91
C LEU A 52 3.79 -3.88 -0.24
N LEU A 53 3.07 -4.08 -1.36
CA LEU A 53 3.63 -4.76 -2.53
C LEU A 53 4.66 -3.88 -3.26
N SER A 54 4.36 -2.59 -3.46
CA SER A 54 5.26 -1.68 -4.15
C SER A 54 6.58 -1.51 -3.39
N PHE A 55 6.52 -1.33 -2.06
CA PHE A 55 7.74 -1.21 -1.27
C PHE A 55 8.51 -2.54 -1.12
N GLU A 56 7.82 -3.69 -1.18
CA GLU A 56 8.47 -5.01 -1.27
C GLU A 56 9.24 -5.16 -2.59
N ASP A 57 8.62 -4.80 -3.72
CA ASP A 57 9.24 -4.84 -5.05
C ASP A 57 10.43 -3.86 -5.16
N ASP A 58 10.31 -2.67 -4.56
CA ASP A 58 11.35 -1.64 -4.52
C ASP A 58 12.47 -1.93 -3.48
N GLN A 59 12.32 -2.99 -2.67
CA GLN A 59 13.17 -3.31 -1.52
C GLN A 59 13.34 -2.15 -0.51
N ASP A 60 12.34 -1.27 -0.42
CA ASP A 60 12.34 -0.10 0.45
C ASP A 60 11.87 -0.47 1.87
N LYS A 61 12.82 -0.91 2.68
CA LYS A 61 12.58 -1.41 4.05
C LYS A 61 12.07 -0.33 5.00
N GLU A 62 12.54 0.91 4.87
CA GLU A 62 12.14 2.02 5.75
C GLU A 62 10.68 2.39 5.52
N SER A 63 10.29 2.48 4.24
CA SER A 63 8.89 2.73 3.85
C SER A 63 7.98 1.58 4.28
N LEU A 64 8.44 0.32 4.18
CA LEU A 64 7.70 -0.86 4.66
C LEU A 64 7.45 -0.83 6.17
N GLU A 65 8.48 -0.58 6.97
CA GLU A 65 8.36 -0.51 8.44
C GLU A 65 7.38 0.59 8.86
N THR A 66 7.49 1.76 8.24
CA THR A 66 6.55 2.87 8.46
C THR A 66 5.12 2.47 8.09
N CYS A 67 4.94 1.72 6.99
CA CYS A 67 3.63 1.22 6.57
C CYS A 67 3.05 0.20 7.57
N PHE A 68 3.89 -0.68 8.14
CA PHE A 68 3.46 -1.63 9.17
C PHE A 68 3.08 -0.95 10.47
N ASP A 69 3.82 0.09 10.88
CA ASP A 69 3.56 0.81 12.12
C ASP A 69 2.27 1.64 12.02
N VAL A 70 2.14 2.44 10.97
CA VAL A 70 0.99 3.35 10.78
C VAL A 70 -0.31 2.60 10.51
N PHE A 71 -0.27 1.46 9.79
CA PHE A 71 -1.46 0.68 9.46
C PHE A 71 -1.55 -0.65 10.23
N HIS A 72 -0.90 -0.74 11.39
CA HIS A 72 -0.82 -1.96 12.19
C HIS A 72 -2.21 -2.57 12.47
N ASP A 73 -3.15 -1.74 12.91
CA ASP A 73 -4.51 -2.16 13.26
C ASP A 73 -5.23 -2.75 12.05
N GLU A 74 -5.18 -2.07 10.89
CA GLU A 74 -5.82 -2.52 9.66
C GLU A 74 -5.19 -3.82 9.12
N ILE A 75 -3.87 -3.95 9.23
CA ILE A 75 -3.13 -5.13 8.78
C ILE A 75 -3.46 -6.35 9.65
N HIS A 76 -3.57 -6.16 10.97
CA HIS A 76 -3.88 -7.25 11.90
C HIS A 76 -5.33 -7.75 11.74
N ILE A 77 -6.27 -6.84 11.47
CA ILE A 77 -7.69 -7.17 11.35
C ILE A 77 -8.00 -7.81 9.99
N ASN A 78 -7.25 -7.45 8.94
CA ASN A 78 -7.48 -7.99 7.60
C ASN A 78 -6.57 -9.20 7.31
N PRO A 79 -7.12 -10.42 7.20
CA PRO A 79 -6.32 -11.64 7.01
C PRO A 79 -5.54 -11.66 5.69
N ARG A 80 -5.96 -10.90 4.67
CA ARG A 80 -5.19 -10.77 3.42
C ARG A 80 -3.95 -9.89 3.60
N LEU A 81 -4.10 -8.77 4.29
CA LEU A 81 -2.99 -7.85 4.58
C LEU A 81 -1.99 -8.50 5.55
N SER A 82 -2.49 -9.19 6.58
CA SER A 82 -1.65 -9.94 7.53
C SER A 82 -0.77 -10.99 6.84
N LYS A 83 -1.30 -11.71 5.84
CA LYS A 83 -0.51 -12.68 5.04
C LYS A 83 0.60 -12.02 4.23
N ILE A 84 0.31 -10.87 3.62
CA ILE A 84 1.33 -10.08 2.88
C ILE A 84 2.39 -9.59 3.87
N GLY A 85 1.95 -9.06 5.02
CA GLY A 85 2.85 -8.60 6.07
C GLY A 85 3.78 -9.69 6.60
N ALA A 86 3.25 -10.87 6.87
CA ALA A 86 4.03 -12.02 7.30
C ALA A 86 5.03 -12.48 6.22
N ARG A 87 4.66 -12.42 4.93
CA ARG A 87 5.57 -12.75 3.82
C ARG A 87 6.72 -11.76 3.74
N VAL A 88 6.43 -10.46 3.74
CA VAL A 88 7.44 -9.39 3.68
C VAL A 88 8.42 -9.51 4.87
N LYS A 89 7.89 -9.73 6.09
CA LYS A 89 8.72 -9.92 7.29
C LYS A 89 9.61 -11.16 7.21
N LYS A 90 9.12 -12.24 6.60
CA LYS A 90 9.90 -13.48 6.40
C LYS A 90 11.03 -13.27 5.39
N VAL A 91 10.78 -12.56 4.29
CA VAL A 91 11.80 -12.22 3.28
C VAL A 91 12.89 -11.33 3.87
N ASN A 92 12.53 -10.34 4.70
CA ASN A 92 13.51 -9.49 5.39
C ASN A 92 14.38 -10.26 6.39
N ASN A 93 13.84 -11.25 7.10
CA ASN A 93 14.62 -12.08 8.02
C ASN A 93 15.59 -13.04 7.30
N SER A 94 15.27 -13.50 6.10
CA SER A 94 16.18 -14.33 5.30
C SER A 94 17.43 -13.57 4.82
N HIS A 95 17.35 -12.26 4.60
CA HIS A 95 18.50 -11.44 4.19
C HIS A 95 19.44 -11.07 5.35
N HIS A 96 19.07 -11.32 6.61
CA HIS A 96 19.93 -11.05 7.75
C HIS A 96 20.88 -12.23 8.09
N PHE A 97 20.74 -13.36 7.38
CA PHE A 97 21.51 -14.59 7.59
C PHE A 97 22.42 -14.98 6.41
N SER A 98 22.69 -14.06 5.48
CA SER A 98 23.61 -14.27 4.34
C SER A 98 24.75 -13.27 4.37
#